data_AF-A0AAJ1EUC0-F1
#
_entry.id   AF-A0AAJ1EUC0-F1
#
_cell.length_a   1.000
_cell.length_b   1.000
_cell.length_c   1.000
_cell.angle_alpha   90.00
_cell.angle_beta   90.00
_cell.angle_gamma   90.00
#
_symmetry.space_group_name_H-M   'P 1'
#
loop_
_entity.id
_entity.type
_entity.pdbx_description
1 polymer ?
#
loop_
_entity_poly.entity_id
_entity_poly.type
_entity_poly.pdbx_seq_one_letter_code
_entity_poly.pdbx_strand_id
1 'polypeptide(L)' 'SIYECMDIIEHKYPESKSLFEFHITTNGILLDKEIIELFKENNVDVSISIDGDKRTHNLNRKSKNGQDV' A
#
# COMPACT_ATOMS: atom_id res chain seq x y z
N SER A 1 -5.78 -12.05 0.24
CA SER A 1 -5.34 -10.67 0.55
C SER A 1 -3.87 -10.53 0.18
N ILE A 2 -3.27 -9.32 0.18
CA ILE A 2 -1.82 -9.18 -0.07
C ILE A 2 -0.99 -9.97 0.96
N TYR A 3 -1.48 -10.03 2.20
CA TYR A 3 -0.90 -10.83 3.29
C TYR A 3 -0.85 -12.33 2.96
N GLU A 4 -1.94 -12.90 2.46
CA GLU A 4 -1.97 -14.32 2.05
C GLU A 4 -1.02 -14.60 0.89
N CYS A 5 -0.86 -13.67 -0.05
CA CYS A 5 0.09 -13.84 -1.15
C CYS A 5 1.54 -13.86 -0.65
N MET A 6 1.88 -12.93 0.26
CA MET A 6 3.18 -12.91 0.93
C MET A 6 3.43 -14.20 1.70
N ASP A 7 2.46 -14.66 2.48
CA ASP A 7 2.54 -15.89 3.28
C ASP A 7 2.77 -17.14 2.42
N ILE A 8 2.05 -17.24 1.29
CA ILE A 8 2.23 -18.36 0.34
C ILE A 8 3.63 -18.32 -0.29
N ILE A 9 4.12 -17.14 -0.69
CA ILE A 9 5.46 -17.01 -1.28
C ILE A 9 6.52 -17.41 -0.26
N GLU A 10 6.41 -16.93 0.98
CA GLU A 10 7.34 -17.21 2.06
C GLU A 10 7.43 -18.71 2.38
N HIS A 11 6.28 -19.38 2.53
CA HIS A 11 6.26 -20.74 3.06
C HIS A 11 6.23 -21.83 1.98
N LYS A 12 5.61 -21.56 0.83
CA LYS A 12 5.43 -22.57 -0.23
C LYS A 12 6.45 -22.44 -1.35
N TYR A 13 7.03 -21.25 -1.54
CA TYR A 13 7.99 -20.99 -2.61
C TYR A 13 9.26 -20.26 -2.14
N PRO A 14 9.91 -20.69 -1.03
CA PRO A 14 11.04 -19.96 -0.46
C PRO A 14 12.22 -19.82 -1.43
N GLU A 15 12.50 -20.86 -2.23
CA GLU A 15 13.57 -20.87 -3.25
C GLU A 15 13.34 -19.86 -4.38
N SER A 16 12.08 -19.48 -4.62
CA SER A 16 11.69 -18.54 -5.67
C SER A 16 11.36 -17.16 -5.12
N LYS A 17 11.47 -16.92 -3.81
CA LYS A 17 11.06 -15.67 -3.15
C LYS A 17 11.68 -14.44 -3.80
N SER A 18 12.96 -14.50 -4.17
CA SER A 18 13.68 -13.39 -4.81
C SER A 18 13.19 -13.04 -6.22
N LEU A 19 12.30 -13.84 -6.82
CA LEU A 19 11.70 -13.56 -8.12
C LEU A 19 10.40 -12.74 -8.02
N PHE A 20 9.93 -12.47 -6.80
CA PHE A 20 8.69 -11.74 -6.56
C PHE A 20 8.98 -10.35 -6.00
N GLU A 21 8.32 -9.37 -6.58
CA GLU A 21 8.30 -7.99 -6.11
C GLU A 21 6.85 -7.59 -5.82
N PHE A 22 6.63 -6.88 -4.72
CA PHE A 22 5.31 -6.43 -4.31
C PHE A 22 5.17 -4.94 -4.57
N HIS A 23 4.17 -4.55 -5.35
CA HIS A 23 3.82 -3.16 -5.57
C HIS A 23 2.40 -2.89 -5.10
N ILE A 24 2.21 -1.79 -4.39
CA ILE A 24 0.87 -1.33 -3.99
C ILE A 24 0.71 0.16 -4.28
N THR A 25 -0.44 0.52 -4.84
CA THR A 25 -0.87 1.91 -4.98
C THR A 25 -2.04 2.16 -4.05
N THR A 26 -1.94 3.17 -3.18
CA THR A 26 -2.95 3.46 -2.16
C THR A 26 -3.23 4.96 -2.04
N ASN A 27 -4.39 5.30 -1.48
CA ASN A 27 -4.72 6.68 -1.09
C ASN A 27 -4.10 7.07 0.26
N GLY A 28 -3.46 6.14 0.97
CA GLY A 28 -2.74 6.38 2.22
C GLY A 28 -3.60 6.51 3.47
N ILE A 29 -4.93 6.67 3.34
CA ILE A 29 -5.83 6.98 4.48
C ILE A 29 -5.84 5.88 5.55
N LEU A 30 -5.74 4.62 5.12
CA LEU A 30 -5.79 3.45 6.00
C LEU A 30 -4.40 2.93 6.37
N LEU A 31 -3.32 3.65 6.05
CA LEU A 31 -1.99 3.25 6.46
C LEU A 31 -1.81 3.58 7.94
N ASP A 32 -1.57 2.56 8.75
CA ASP A 32 -1.12 2.69 10.12
C ASP A 32 0.30 2.13 10.27
N LYS A 33 0.83 2.18 11.50
CA LYS A 33 2.19 1.74 11.79
C LYS A 33 2.39 0.24 11.54
N GLU A 34 1.38 -0.59 11.81
CA GLU A 34 1.47 -2.05 11.64
C GLU A 34 1.58 -2.40 10.16
N ILE A 35 0.76 -1.77 9.32
CA ILE A 35 0.82 -1.93 7.86
C ILE A 35 2.15 -1.43 7.30
N ILE A 36 2.64 -0.29 7.79
CA ILE A 36 3.91 0.29 7.34
C ILE A 36 5.09 -0.62 7.67
N GLU A 37 5.18 -1.17 8.90
CA GLU A 37 6.28 -2.08 9.24
C GLU A 37 6.22 -3.36 8.43
N LEU A 38 5.03 -3.93 8.20
CA LEU A 38 4.91 -5.11 7.32
C LEU A 38 5.40 -4.82 5.90
N PHE A 39 5.02 -3.67 5.32
CA PHE A 39 5.46 -3.29 3.98
C PHE A 39 6.99 -3.14 3.92
N LYS A 40 7.60 -2.60 4.97
CA LYS A 40 9.07 -2.48 5.06
C LYS A 40 9.73 -3.85 5.20
N GLU A 41 9.20 -4.74 6.02
CA GLU A 41 9.73 -6.10 6.20
C GLU A 41 9.68 -6.92 4.90
N ASN A 42 8.68 -6.69 4.06
CA ASN A 42 8.47 -7.42 2.81
C ASN A 42 8.98 -6.68 1.56
N ASN A 43 9.72 -5.58 1.73
CA ASN A 43 10.22 -4.72 0.64
C ASN A 43 9.13 -4.36 -0.39
N VAL A 44 7.96 -3.96 0.11
CA VAL A 44 6.85 -3.54 -0.75
C VAL A 44 7.11 -2.13 -1.28
N ASP A 45 7.06 -1.97 -2.59
CA ASP A 45 7.07 -0.67 -3.23
C ASP A 45 5.70 -0.01 -3.12
N VAL A 46 5.63 1.09 -2.37
CA VAL A 46 4.39 1.80 -2.07
C VAL A 46 4.30 3.09 -2.88
N SER A 47 3.26 3.19 -3.71
CA SER A 47 2.88 4.43 -4.40
C SER A 47 1.69 5.10 -3.71
N ILE A 48 1.85 6.34 -3.26
CA ILE A 48 0.78 7.13 -2.65
C ILE A 48 0.15 8.05 -3.70
N SER A 49 -1.17 8.00 -3.83
CA SER A 49 -1.90 8.84 -4.78
C SER A 49 -2.10 10.25 -4.23
N ILE A 50 -1.30 11.21 -4.70
CA ILE A 50 -1.38 12.63 -4.33
C ILE A 50 -1.56 13.50 -5.59
N ASP A 51 -2.69 14.20 -5.69
CA ASP A 51 -3.06 14.96 -6.89
C ASP A 51 -2.53 16.42 -6.93
N GLY A 52 -1.57 16.77 -6.06
CA GLY A 52 -0.97 18.10 -5.99
C GLY A 52 -1.05 18.73 -4.61
N ASP A 53 -1.19 20.06 -4.56
CA ASP A 53 -1.38 20.78 -3.29
C ASP A 53 -2.68 20.35 -2.59
N LYS A 54 -2.80 20.65 -1.29
CA LYS A 54 -3.98 20.28 -0.49
C LYS A 54 -5.30 20.69 -1.14
N ARG A 55 -5.35 21.89 -1.75
CA ARG A 55 -6.57 22.38 -2.41
C ARG A 55 -6.95 21.51 -3.60
N THR A 56 -5.97 21.21 -4.46
CA THR A 56 -6.16 20.40 -5.67
C THR A 56 -6.47 18.95 -5.31
N HIS A 57 -5.79 18.42 -4.30
CA HIS A 57 -6.03 17.09 -3.76
C HIS A 57 -7.47 16.96 -3.22
N ASN A 58 -7.90 17.86 -2.33
CA ASN A 58 -9.23 17.82 -1.71
C ASN A 58 -10.36 18.07 -2.74
N LEU A 59 -10.08 18.83 -3.80
CA LEU A 59 -11.05 19.06 -4.88
C LEU A 59 -11.32 17.77 -5.66
N ASN A 60 -10.27 17.04 -6.00
CA ASN A 60 -10.33 15.86 -6.88
C ASN A 60 -10.59 14.55 -6.13
N ARG A 61 -10.12 14.46 -4.88
CA ARG A 61 -10.27 13.29 -4.01
C ARG A 61 -11.13 13.70 -2.82
N LYS A 62 -12.38 13.23 -2.81
CA LYS A 62 -13.31 13.42 -1.68
C LYS A 62 -13.57 12.08 -1.02
N SER A 63 -13.63 12.04 0.32
CA SER A 63 -14.15 10.85 0.99
C SER A 63 -15.64 10.67 0.68
N LYS A 64 -16.16 9.44 0.86
CA LYS A 64 -17.60 9.17 0.74
C LYS A 64 -18.47 10.06 1.64
N ASN A 65 -17.90 10.55 2.73
CA ASN A 65 -18.59 11.40 3.69
C ASN A 65 -18.45 12.90 3.37
N GLY A 66 -17.86 13.26 2.24
CA GLY A 66 -17.66 14.65 1.81
C GLY A 66 -16.62 15.43 2.63
N GLN A 67 -15.94 14.77 3.57
CA GLN A 67 -14.79 15.33 4.26
C GLN A 67 -13.56 15.24 3.36
N ASP A 68 -12.80 16.32 3.33
CA ASP A 68 -11.48 16.43 2.72
C ASP A 68 -10.57 15.27 3.20
N VAL A 69 -9.81 14.69 2.27
CA VAL A 69 -8.82 13.63 2.54
C VAL A 69 -7.41 14.16 2.40
#